data_AF-A0A1S3DXG0-F1
#
_entry.id   AF-A0A1S3DXG0-F1
#
_cell.length_a   1.000
_cell.length_b   1.000
_cell.length_c   1.000
_cell.angle_alpha   90.00
_cell.angle_beta   90.00
_cell.angle_gamma   90.00
#
_symmetry.space_group_name_H-M   'P 1'
#
loop_
_entity.id
_entity.type
_entity.pdbx_description
1 polymer ?
#
loop_
_entity_poly.entity_id
_entity_poly.type
_entity_poly.pdbx_seq_one_letter_code
_entity_poly.pdbx_strand_id
1 'polypeptide(L)'
;MRWKYPSYNFTMAFFWSPFLVKAKRENSDGPTHTRLYNIHLDEFDHKWTSQVEGFDYVIINGGHWFFKPMVFFEKGKIVGCHYCLLKNVTDLTMYYGYRKAFKTALQALNSLENYKGVTFLRTFAPSHFENGLWNEGGNCLRTKPFKSSETRLESTNMELYMIQLEEYKIAQKKAKKNGSKKFTLFDTTQAMLLRSDGHPSRYGHLPSENVTLYNDCVHWCLPGPIDTWNDFLLEMLKIERVKF
;
A
#
# COMPACT_ATOMS: atom_id res chain seq x y z
N MET A 1 6.07 -5.50 14.09
CA MET A 1 7.44 -6.04 14.27
C MET A 1 8.40 -4.87 14.47
N ARG A 2 9.39 -4.99 15.35
CA ARG A 2 10.33 -3.90 15.66
C ARG A 2 11.75 -4.46 15.81
N TRP A 3 12.69 -3.87 15.10
CA TRP A 3 14.12 -4.18 15.15
C TRP A 3 14.86 -2.99 15.76
N LYS A 4 15.68 -3.26 16.78
CA LYS A 4 16.51 -2.25 17.44
C LYS A 4 17.97 -2.55 17.13
N TYR A 5 18.70 -1.51 16.76
CA TYR A 5 20.13 -1.55 16.48
C TYR A 5 20.83 -0.60 17.48
N PRO A 6 21.11 -1.05 18.71
CA PRO A 6 21.56 -0.17 19.79
C PRO A 6 22.88 0.54 19.48
N SER A 7 23.81 -0.13 18.80
CA SER A 7 25.10 0.42 18.39
C SER A 7 25.00 1.64 17.45
N TYR A 8 23.85 1.83 16.80
CA TYR A 8 23.58 2.93 15.88
C TYR A 8 22.47 3.87 16.36
N ASN A 9 21.93 3.63 17.57
CA ASN A 9 20.71 4.27 18.06
C ASN A 9 19.59 4.30 16.99
N PHE A 10 19.45 3.20 16.25
CA PHE A 10 18.53 3.10 15.11
C PHE A 10 17.43 2.09 15.42
N THR A 11 16.19 2.46 15.13
CA THR A 11 15.02 1.58 15.29
C THR A 11 14.25 1.54 13.98
N MET A 12 13.96 0.34 13.52
CA MET A 12 13.06 0.09 12.40
C MET A 12 11.81 -0.63 12.91
N ALA A 13 10.64 -0.23 12.43
CA ALA A 13 9.39 -0.91 12.79
C ALA A 13 8.49 -1.07 11.57
N PHE A 14 7.75 -2.18 11.59
CA PHE A 14 6.74 -2.51 10.61
C PHE A 14 5.38 -2.65 11.30
N PHE A 15 4.40 -1.89 10.80
CA PHE A 15 3.01 -1.91 11.25
C PHE A 15 2.13 -2.49 10.16
N TRP A 16 1.52 -3.65 10.43
CA TRP A 16 0.62 -4.29 9.49
C TRP A 16 -0.76 -3.60 9.49
N SER A 17 -0.97 -2.73 8.50
CA SER A 17 -2.23 -2.03 8.26
C SER A 17 -2.51 -1.95 6.75
N PRO A 18 -3.02 -3.03 6.14
CA PRO A 18 -3.12 -3.15 4.68
C PRO A 18 -4.05 -2.12 4.01
N PHE A 19 -5.00 -1.58 4.79
CA PHE A 19 -5.94 -0.55 4.36
C PHE A 19 -5.60 0.84 4.92
N LEU A 20 -4.54 0.98 5.73
CA LEU A 20 -4.10 2.21 6.44
C LEU A 20 -5.09 2.79 7.47
N VAL A 21 -6.39 2.52 7.32
CA VAL A 21 -7.48 2.89 8.23
C VAL A 21 -7.96 1.68 9.02
N LYS A 22 -8.81 1.91 10.03
CA LYS A 22 -9.38 0.83 10.82
C LYS A 22 -10.13 -0.13 9.91
N ALA A 23 -9.71 -1.38 9.91
CA ALA A 23 -10.29 -2.44 9.12
C ALA A 23 -10.48 -3.70 9.96
N LYS A 24 -11.63 -4.37 9.77
CA LYS A 24 -11.96 -5.63 10.42
C LYS A 24 -12.37 -6.64 9.35
N ARG A 25 -11.77 -7.84 9.42
CA ARG A 25 -12.24 -8.98 8.62
C ARG A 25 -13.55 -9.49 9.21
N GLU A 26 -14.53 -9.74 8.36
CA GLU A 26 -15.76 -10.41 8.78
C GLU A 26 -15.52 -11.90 9.03
N ASN A 27 -16.30 -12.48 9.94
CA ASN A 27 -16.16 -13.89 10.30
C ASN A 27 -16.59 -14.82 9.15
N SER A 28 -17.55 -14.37 8.34
CA SER A 28 -17.90 -15.05 7.08
C SER A 28 -17.05 -14.51 5.94
N ASP A 29 -16.74 -15.35 4.95
CA ASP A 29 -15.99 -14.92 3.76
C ASP A 29 -16.81 -14.02 2.82
N GLY A 30 -18.00 -13.59 3.26
CA GLY A 30 -18.97 -12.83 2.49
C GLY A 30 -19.57 -13.64 1.34
N PRO A 31 -20.45 -13.01 0.55
CA PRO A 31 -21.11 -13.67 -0.59
C PRO A 31 -20.15 -14.12 -1.70
N THR A 32 -18.94 -13.57 -1.73
CA THR A 32 -17.92 -13.83 -2.74
C THR A 32 -16.90 -14.88 -2.30
N HIS A 33 -17.03 -15.45 -1.10
CA HIS A 33 -16.11 -16.46 -0.54
C HIS A 33 -14.61 -16.09 -0.62
N THR A 34 -14.30 -14.80 -0.71
CA THR A 34 -12.93 -14.29 -0.95
C THR A 34 -12.42 -13.40 0.19
N ARG A 35 -13.04 -13.55 1.38
CA ARG A 35 -12.81 -12.78 2.61
C ARG A 35 -13.32 -11.34 2.48
N LEU A 36 -14.34 -10.99 3.26
CA LEU A 36 -14.96 -9.67 3.29
C LEU A 36 -14.35 -8.80 4.40
N TYR A 37 -14.10 -7.52 4.10
CA TYR A 37 -13.53 -6.57 5.05
C TYR A 37 -14.43 -5.36 5.29
N ASN A 38 -14.69 -5.04 6.54
CA ASN A 38 -15.31 -3.78 6.96
C ASN A 38 -14.23 -2.72 7.11
N ILE A 39 -14.31 -1.67 6.30
CA ILE A 39 -13.33 -0.59 6.23
C ILE A 39 -13.98 0.69 6.77
N HIS A 40 -13.45 1.21 7.87
CA HIS A 40 -13.92 2.43 8.52
C HIS A 40 -13.15 3.62 7.97
N LEU A 41 -13.71 4.29 6.96
CA LEU A 41 -13.00 5.25 6.11
C LEU A 41 -12.69 6.58 6.82
N ASP A 42 -13.34 6.87 7.94
CA ASP A 42 -13.15 8.06 8.78
C ASP A 42 -12.45 7.75 10.12
N GLU A 43 -11.99 6.52 10.34
CA GLU A 43 -11.33 6.10 11.57
C GLU A 43 -9.86 5.72 11.32
N PHE A 44 -8.96 6.25 12.15
CA PHE A 44 -7.53 5.91 12.07
C PHE A 44 -7.26 4.48 12.54
N ASP A 45 -6.28 3.81 11.94
CA ASP A 45 -5.80 2.53 12.48
C ASP A 45 -4.81 2.77 13.64
N HIS A 46 -5.28 2.52 14.86
CA HIS A 46 -4.49 2.65 16.09
C HIS A 46 -3.22 1.78 16.09
N LYS A 47 -3.12 0.72 15.28
CA LYS A 47 -1.92 -0.12 15.21
C LYS A 47 -0.66 0.67 14.90
N TRP A 48 -0.77 1.70 14.05
CA TRP A 48 0.35 2.55 13.69
C TRP A 48 0.22 3.96 14.27
N THR A 49 -0.97 4.56 14.33
CA THR A 49 -1.11 5.95 14.79
C THR A 49 -0.71 6.16 16.25
N SER A 50 -0.84 5.13 17.09
CA SER A 50 -0.42 5.19 18.51
C SER A 50 1.10 5.18 18.70
N GLN A 51 1.89 4.95 17.65
CA GLN A 51 3.33 4.70 17.76
C GLN A 51 4.19 5.59 16.86
N VAL A 52 3.64 6.13 15.76
CA VAL A 52 4.43 6.87 14.75
C VAL A 52 5.03 8.18 15.25
N GLU A 53 4.51 8.78 16.32
CA GLU A 53 5.09 10.01 16.88
C GLU A 53 6.53 9.81 17.39
N GLY A 54 6.93 8.58 17.70
CA GLY A 54 8.29 8.22 18.11
C GLY A 54 9.25 7.90 16.97
N PHE A 55 8.91 8.21 15.71
CA PHE A 55 9.74 7.92 14.53
C PHE A 55 10.09 9.19 13.76
N ASP A 56 11.35 9.28 13.32
CA ASP A 56 11.85 10.39 12.50
C ASP A 56 11.37 10.32 11.04
N TYR A 57 11.09 9.09 10.57
CA TYR A 57 10.65 8.81 9.21
C TYR A 57 9.52 7.80 9.22
N VAL A 58 8.46 8.07 8.46
CA VAL A 58 7.32 7.15 8.27
C VAL A 58 7.14 6.90 6.79
N ILE A 59 7.14 5.63 6.36
CA ILE A 59 6.81 5.24 4.99
C ILE A 59 5.41 4.66 5.00
N ILE A 60 4.47 5.30 4.30
CA ILE A 60 3.14 4.76 4.06
C ILE A 60 3.04 4.17 2.66
N ASN A 61 2.40 3.01 2.53
CA ASN A 61 2.09 2.38 1.25
C ASN A 61 0.80 1.57 1.36
N GLY A 62 0.17 1.26 0.22
CA GLY A 62 -1.09 0.51 0.15
C GLY A 62 -1.45 0.23 -1.31
N GLY A 63 -2.35 -0.74 -1.55
CA GLY A 63 -2.65 -1.16 -2.92
C GLY A 63 -3.47 -2.45 -3.00
N HIS A 64 -2.79 -3.58 -3.15
CA HIS A 64 -3.39 -4.87 -3.54
C HIS A 64 -4.57 -5.34 -2.67
N TRP A 65 -4.63 -4.97 -1.40
CA TRP A 65 -5.73 -5.34 -0.52
C TRP A 65 -7.06 -4.70 -0.90
N PHE A 66 -7.05 -3.56 -1.60
CA PHE A 66 -8.26 -2.87 -2.05
C PHE A 66 -8.95 -3.55 -3.23
N PHE A 67 -8.34 -4.57 -3.83
CA PHE A 67 -9.00 -5.44 -4.82
C PHE A 67 -9.90 -6.51 -4.16
N LYS A 68 -9.87 -6.63 -2.82
CA LYS A 68 -10.74 -7.54 -2.08
C LYS A 68 -12.15 -6.95 -1.92
N PRO A 69 -13.17 -7.80 -1.74
CA PRO A 69 -14.48 -7.36 -1.31
C PRO A 69 -14.40 -6.53 -0.02
N MET A 70 -15.04 -5.36 -0.02
CA MET A 70 -15.05 -4.44 1.12
C MET A 70 -16.43 -3.85 1.35
N VAL A 71 -16.78 -3.60 2.61
CA VAL A 71 -17.93 -2.76 3.00
C VAL A 71 -17.39 -1.49 3.65
N PHE A 72 -17.87 -0.34 3.19
CA PHE A 72 -17.39 0.97 3.63
C PHE A 72 -18.27 1.53 4.73
N PHE A 73 -17.65 1.92 5.83
CA PHE A 73 -18.28 2.57 6.97
C PHE A 73 -17.79 4.02 7.08
N GLU A 74 -18.72 4.94 7.32
CA GLU A 74 -18.44 6.30 7.81
C GLU A 74 -19.39 6.60 8.96
N LYS A 75 -18.88 7.19 10.05
CA LYS A 75 -19.66 7.51 11.26
C LYS A 75 -20.46 6.31 11.79
N GLY A 76 -19.87 5.12 11.69
CA GLY A 76 -20.49 3.86 12.11
C GLY A 76 -21.63 3.34 11.21
N LYS A 77 -21.87 3.94 10.03
CA LYS A 77 -22.92 3.53 9.09
C LYS A 77 -22.33 3.04 7.76
N ILE A 78 -22.97 2.04 7.15
CA ILE A 78 -22.62 1.60 5.80
C ILE A 78 -22.94 2.72 4.81
N VAL A 79 -21.95 3.15 4.05
CA VAL A 79 -22.10 4.16 2.97
C VAL A 79 -22.05 3.53 1.58
N GLY A 80 -21.56 2.30 1.48
CA GLY A 80 -21.46 1.55 0.23
C GLY A 80 -20.50 0.38 0.37
N CYS A 81 -20.11 -0.22 -0.74
CA CYS A 81 -19.19 -1.34 -0.75
C CYS A 81 -18.36 -1.40 -2.04
N HIS A 82 -17.47 -2.39 -2.13
CA HIS A 82 -16.85 -2.83 -3.37
C HIS A 82 -17.01 -4.34 -3.46
N TYR A 83 -17.65 -4.81 -4.54
CA TYR A 83 -17.79 -6.22 -4.88
C TYR A 83 -18.29 -7.08 -3.70
N CYS A 84 -19.19 -6.54 -2.87
CA CYS A 84 -19.67 -7.20 -1.67
C CYS A 84 -20.90 -8.09 -1.92
N LEU A 85 -21.63 -7.88 -3.02
CA LEU A 85 -22.88 -8.54 -3.39
C LEU A 85 -23.95 -8.54 -2.28
N LEU A 86 -23.89 -7.58 -1.36
CA LEU A 86 -24.91 -7.41 -0.33
C LEU A 86 -26.15 -6.73 -0.92
N LYS A 87 -27.34 -7.20 -0.54
CA LYS A 87 -28.60 -6.59 -0.96
C LYS A 87 -28.71 -5.18 -0.39
N ASN A 88 -29.21 -4.24 -1.20
CA ASN A 88 -29.45 -2.84 -0.82
C ASN A 88 -28.19 -2.07 -0.38
N VAL A 89 -27.01 -2.47 -0.84
CA VAL A 89 -25.76 -1.71 -0.63
C VAL A 89 -25.17 -1.34 -1.98
N THR A 90 -24.97 -0.04 -2.22
CA THR A 90 -24.41 0.47 -3.47
C THR A 90 -22.93 0.09 -3.60
N ASP A 91 -22.54 -0.43 -4.78
CA ASP A 91 -21.13 -0.60 -5.12
C ASP A 91 -20.54 0.76 -5.52
N LEU A 92 -19.65 1.28 -4.67
CA LEU A 92 -18.92 2.54 -4.87
C LEU A 92 -17.55 2.32 -5.51
N THR A 93 -17.23 1.09 -5.91
CA THR A 93 -15.93 0.63 -6.39
C THR A 93 -14.81 0.69 -5.36
N MET A 94 -13.70 -0.01 -5.62
CA MET A 94 -12.53 0.07 -4.76
C MET A 94 -11.91 1.48 -4.68
N TYR A 95 -12.06 2.29 -5.75
CA TYR A 95 -11.45 3.61 -5.83
C TYR A 95 -12.00 4.57 -4.77
N TYR A 96 -13.29 4.46 -4.42
CA TYR A 96 -13.90 5.24 -3.35
C TYR A 96 -13.22 4.96 -2.00
N GLY A 97 -13.13 3.67 -1.64
CA GLY A 97 -12.47 3.23 -0.41
C GLY A 97 -10.99 3.58 -0.39
N TYR A 98 -10.29 3.37 -1.51
CA TYR A 98 -8.87 3.67 -1.66
C TYR A 98 -8.54 5.14 -1.45
N ARG A 99 -9.27 6.04 -2.12
CA ARG A 99 -9.10 7.49 -2.00
C ARG A 99 -9.35 7.96 -0.57
N LYS A 100 -10.45 7.52 0.03
CA LYS A 100 -10.81 7.89 1.40
C LYS A 100 -9.79 7.36 2.42
N ALA A 101 -9.31 6.14 2.26
CA ALA A 101 -8.30 5.56 3.14
C ALA A 101 -6.99 6.36 3.11
N PHE A 102 -6.47 6.69 1.92
CA PHE A 102 -5.27 7.52 1.80
C PHE A 102 -5.48 8.94 2.35
N LYS A 103 -6.63 9.56 2.05
CA LYS A 103 -7.01 10.86 2.63
C LYS A 103 -6.95 10.84 4.16
N THR A 104 -7.58 9.84 4.77
CA THR A 104 -7.68 9.69 6.23
C THR A 104 -6.33 9.39 6.86
N ALA A 105 -5.53 8.48 6.29
CA ALA A 105 -4.19 8.14 6.79
C ALA A 105 -3.21 9.32 6.72
N LEU A 106 -3.19 10.03 5.59
CA LEU A 106 -2.38 11.24 5.42
C LEU A 106 -2.86 12.39 6.32
N GLN A 107 -4.17 12.49 6.55
CA GLN A 107 -4.72 13.45 7.50
C GLN A 107 -4.29 13.12 8.93
N ALA A 108 -4.28 11.86 9.34
CA ALA A 108 -3.80 11.44 10.66
C ALA A 108 -2.36 11.91 10.92
N LEU A 109 -1.44 11.64 9.97
CA LEU A 109 -0.06 12.12 10.07
C LEU A 109 0.00 13.65 10.15
N ASN A 110 -0.84 14.35 9.39
CA ASN A 110 -0.95 15.81 9.46
C ASN A 110 -1.56 16.34 10.76
N SER A 111 -2.36 15.57 11.50
CA SER A 111 -3.00 15.99 12.75
C SER A 111 -2.24 15.61 14.03
N LEU A 112 -1.34 14.62 13.99
CA LEU A 112 -0.55 14.20 15.16
C LEU A 112 0.39 15.30 15.67
N GLU A 113 0.13 15.86 16.85
CA GLU A 113 0.83 17.06 17.34
C GLU A 113 2.33 16.82 17.60
N ASN A 114 2.70 15.64 18.10
CA ASN A 114 4.08 15.33 18.48
C ASN A 114 4.89 14.71 17.34
N TYR A 115 4.23 14.28 16.26
CA TYR A 115 4.95 13.81 15.07
C TYR A 115 5.60 14.97 14.31
N LYS A 116 6.93 15.03 14.30
CA LYS A 116 7.76 16.03 13.59
C LYS A 116 8.57 15.45 12.43
N GLY A 117 8.41 14.15 12.14
CA GLY A 117 9.19 13.43 11.15
C GLY A 117 8.83 13.75 9.69
N VAL A 118 9.55 13.08 8.78
CA VAL A 118 9.27 13.12 7.34
C VAL A 118 8.43 11.91 6.94
N THR A 119 7.28 12.17 6.34
CA THR A 119 6.43 11.12 5.78
C THR A 119 6.76 10.88 4.31
N PHE A 120 7.11 9.66 3.97
CA PHE A 120 7.20 9.18 2.59
C PHE A 120 5.90 8.49 2.19
N LEU A 121 5.32 8.86 1.04
CA LEU A 121 4.35 8.01 0.36
C LEU A 121 5.09 7.16 -0.67
N ARG A 122 5.18 5.84 -0.44
CA ARG A 122 5.65 4.91 -1.46
C ARG A 122 4.51 4.56 -2.40
N THR A 123 4.67 4.87 -3.68
CA THR A 123 3.62 4.66 -4.69
C THR A 123 3.34 3.17 -4.96
N PHE A 124 2.26 2.90 -5.67
CA PHE A 124 1.76 1.57 -5.97
C PHE A 124 2.78 0.75 -6.78
N ALA A 125 3.03 -0.50 -6.39
CA ALA A 125 3.86 -1.42 -7.15
C ALA A 125 2.92 -2.42 -7.84
N PRO A 126 2.84 -2.46 -9.18
CA PRO A 126 1.90 -3.32 -9.88
C PRO A 126 2.29 -4.80 -9.80
N SER A 127 1.29 -5.68 -9.91
CA SER A 127 1.49 -7.12 -10.12
C SER A 127 1.67 -7.43 -11.61
N HIS A 128 2.32 -8.55 -11.91
CA HIS A 128 2.64 -8.94 -13.30
C HIS A 128 2.06 -10.30 -13.69
N PHE A 129 0.77 -10.50 -13.43
CA PHE A 129 0.08 -11.67 -13.97
C PHE A 129 -0.06 -11.56 -15.50
N GLU A 130 0.41 -12.59 -16.19
CA GLU A 130 0.28 -12.82 -17.63
C GLU A 130 -0.52 -14.11 -17.87
N ASN A 131 -1.18 -14.19 -19.03
CA ASN A 131 -1.94 -15.37 -19.47
C ASN A 131 -3.05 -15.85 -18.51
N GLY A 132 -3.60 -14.93 -17.69
CA GLY A 132 -4.73 -15.22 -16.79
C GLY A 132 -4.77 -14.25 -15.62
N LEU A 133 -5.90 -14.24 -14.90
CA LEU A 133 -6.02 -13.50 -13.64
C LEU A 133 -5.33 -14.26 -12.49
N TRP A 134 -5.16 -13.56 -11.37
CA TRP A 134 -4.54 -14.11 -10.16
C TRP A 134 -5.22 -15.39 -9.64
N ASN A 135 -6.52 -15.56 -9.91
CA ASN A 135 -7.33 -16.72 -9.52
C ASN A 135 -7.72 -17.63 -10.72
N GLU A 136 -7.21 -17.35 -11.91
CA GLU A 136 -7.59 -18.04 -13.16
C GLU A 136 -6.35 -18.60 -13.89
N GLY A 137 -5.32 -18.99 -13.14
CA GLY A 137 -4.13 -19.62 -13.68
C GLY A 137 -3.07 -18.66 -14.23
N GLY A 138 -3.22 -17.35 -14.03
CA GLY A 138 -2.21 -16.35 -14.40
C GLY A 138 -0.86 -16.61 -13.73
N ASN A 139 0.22 -16.19 -14.40
CA ASN A 139 1.59 -16.38 -13.91
C ASN A 139 2.54 -15.26 -14.36
N CYS A 140 3.75 -15.22 -13.82
CA CYS A 140 4.79 -14.22 -14.06
C CYS A 140 6.12 -14.93 -14.33
N LEU A 141 6.26 -15.48 -15.55
CA LEU A 141 7.39 -16.34 -15.91
C LEU A 141 8.55 -15.62 -16.60
N ARG A 142 8.45 -14.29 -16.75
CA ARG A 142 9.51 -13.53 -17.40
C ARG A 142 10.79 -13.63 -16.58
N THR A 143 11.93 -13.70 -17.28
CA THR A 143 13.27 -13.79 -16.69
C THR A 143 14.11 -12.55 -16.96
N LYS A 144 13.53 -11.55 -17.62
CA LYS A 144 14.16 -10.26 -17.95
C LYS A 144 13.17 -9.12 -17.73
N PRO A 145 13.66 -7.95 -17.27
CA PRO A 145 12.83 -6.75 -17.15
C PRO A 145 12.18 -6.39 -18.49
N PHE A 146 11.05 -5.70 -18.41
CA PHE A 146 10.51 -4.97 -19.56
C PHE A 146 11.44 -3.81 -19.93
N LYS A 147 11.56 -3.55 -21.23
CA LYS A 147 11.98 -2.24 -21.73
C LYS A 147 10.86 -1.23 -21.53
N SER A 148 11.21 0.05 -21.45
CA SER A 148 10.22 1.13 -21.31
C SER A 148 9.18 1.18 -22.42
N SER A 149 9.49 0.66 -23.61
CA SER A 149 8.58 0.57 -24.75
C SER A 149 7.67 -0.66 -24.75
N GLU A 150 7.90 -1.63 -23.87
CA GLU A 150 7.22 -2.94 -23.89
C GLU A 150 6.02 -3.01 -22.94
N THR A 151 5.87 -2.04 -22.04
CA THR A 151 4.81 -2.04 -21.04
C THR A 151 4.36 -0.62 -20.70
N ARG A 152 3.12 -0.51 -20.22
CA ARG A 152 2.54 0.73 -19.69
C ARG A 152 1.67 0.39 -18.50
N LEU A 153 1.47 1.37 -17.62
CA LEU A 153 0.61 1.18 -16.46
C LEU A 153 -0.85 1.04 -16.91
N GLU A 154 -1.44 -0.13 -16.68
CA GLU A 154 -2.83 -0.42 -17.02
C GLU A 154 -3.81 0.52 -16.31
N SER A 155 -5.00 0.72 -16.88
CA SER A 155 -5.98 1.73 -16.45
C SER A 155 -6.29 1.68 -14.95
N THR A 156 -6.52 0.47 -14.41
CA THR A 156 -6.78 0.28 -12.98
C THR A 156 -5.61 0.69 -12.10
N ASN A 157 -4.39 0.28 -12.47
CA ASN A 157 -3.19 0.61 -11.70
C ASN A 157 -2.86 2.11 -11.83
N MET A 158 -3.16 2.71 -12.99
CA MET A 158 -3.04 4.15 -13.23
C MET A 158 -3.98 4.95 -12.34
N GLU A 159 -5.24 4.52 -12.18
CA GLU A 159 -6.19 5.19 -11.28
C GLU A 159 -5.73 5.12 -9.82
N LEU A 160 -5.24 3.97 -9.35
CA LEU A 160 -4.66 3.86 -8.00
C LEU A 160 -3.45 4.77 -7.81
N TYR A 161 -2.56 4.85 -8.81
CA TYR A 161 -1.41 5.74 -8.79
C TYR A 161 -1.84 7.22 -8.75
N MET A 162 -2.82 7.62 -9.57
CA MET A 162 -3.33 8.99 -9.61
C MET A 162 -4.00 9.39 -8.29
N ILE A 163 -4.82 8.51 -7.70
CA ILE A 163 -5.43 8.74 -6.38
C ILE A 163 -4.33 8.98 -5.32
N GLN A 164 -3.28 8.15 -5.30
CA GLN A 164 -2.16 8.33 -4.38
C GLN A 164 -1.49 9.71 -4.55
N LEU A 165 -1.22 10.11 -5.79
CA LEU A 165 -0.61 11.41 -6.08
C LEU A 165 -1.48 12.59 -5.66
N GLU A 166 -2.79 12.51 -5.89
CA GLU A 166 -3.75 13.56 -5.56
C GLU A 166 -3.85 13.76 -4.04
N GLU A 167 -4.10 12.68 -3.30
CA GLU A 167 -4.21 12.76 -1.84
C GLU A 167 -2.87 13.17 -1.19
N TYR A 168 -1.73 12.70 -1.74
CA TYR A 168 -0.41 13.19 -1.36
C TYR A 168 -0.25 14.69 -1.58
N LYS A 169 -0.61 15.22 -2.75
CA LYS A 169 -0.51 16.65 -3.05
C LYS A 169 -1.38 17.48 -2.09
N ILE A 170 -2.57 17.00 -1.75
CA ILE A 170 -3.45 17.64 -0.76
C ILE A 170 -2.78 17.65 0.62
N ALA A 171 -2.26 16.51 1.06
CA ALA A 171 -1.60 16.37 2.36
C ALA A 171 -0.33 17.25 2.45
N GLN A 172 0.49 17.28 1.39
CA GLN A 172 1.69 18.09 1.31
C GLN A 172 1.37 19.58 1.37
N LYS A 173 0.34 20.05 0.64
CA LYS A 173 -0.09 21.45 0.68
C LYS A 173 -0.55 21.86 2.09
N LYS A 174 -1.30 21.01 2.78
CA LYS A 174 -1.71 21.24 4.18
C LYS A 174 -0.52 21.28 5.13
N ALA A 175 0.41 20.35 4.99
CA ALA A 175 1.62 20.30 5.81
C ALA A 175 2.48 21.57 5.66
N LYS A 176 2.67 22.05 4.42
CA LYS A 176 3.37 23.30 4.12
C LYS A 176 2.70 24.52 4.74
N LYS A 177 1.36 24.60 4.71
CA LYS A 177 0.61 25.70 5.33
C LYS A 177 0.77 25.74 6.85
N ASN A 178 0.87 24.57 7.49
CA ASN A 178 0.98 24.44 8.94
C ASN A 178 2.42 24.45 9.46
N GLY A 179 3.42 24.41 8.56
CA GLY A 179 4.85 24.60 8.86
C GLY A 179 5.57 23.51 9.67
N SER A 180 4.88 22.46 10.13
CA SER A 180 5.43 21.53 11.12
C SER A 180 5.80 20.14 10.60
N LYS A 181 5.43 19.81 9.36
CA LYS A 181 5.53 18.43 8.83
C LYS A 181 5.95 18.42 7.38
N LYS A 182 6.61 17.34 6.97
CA LYS A 182 7.08 17.16 5.61
C LYS A 182 6.53 15.89 4.99
N PHE A 183 6.08 16.01 3.74
CA PHE A 183 5.63 14.89 2.93
C PHE A 183 6.48 14.85 1.66
N THR A 184 7.11 13.70 1.44
CA THR A 184 7.97 13.43 0.29
C THR A 184 7.40 12.24 -0.50
N LEU A 185 7.40 12.35 -1.82
CA LEU A 185 6.94 11.28 -2.69
C LEU A 185 8.08 10.30 -2.91
N PHE A 186 7.86 9.04 -2.55
CA PHE A 186 8.77 7.95 -2.87
C PHE A 186 8.19 7.18 -4.07
N ASP A 187 8.42 7.73 -5.26
CA ASP A 187 7.79 7.21 -6.48
C ASP A 187 8.56 5.99 -7.03
N THR A 188 7.97 4.81 -6.86
CA THR A 188 8.52 3.52 -7.29
C THR A 188 7.73 2.86 -8.42
N THR A 189 6.55 3.38 -8.78
CA THR A 189 5.60 2.71 -9.68
C THR A 189 6.24 2.32 -11.01
N GLN A 190 6.86 3.28 -11.70
CA GLN A 190 7.46 3.03 -13.01
C GLN A 190 8.65 2.07 -12.93
N ALA A 191 9.51 2.23 -11.92
CA ALA A 191 10.65 1.33 -11.73
C ALA A 191 10.17 -0.11 -11.51
N MET A 192 9.10 -0.30 -10.73
CA MET A 192 8.56 -1.63 -10.43
C MET A 192 7.76 -2.24 -11.57
N LEU A 193 7.06 -1.42 -12.36
CA LEU A 193 6.38 -1.86 -13.58
C LEU A 193 7.34 -2.52 -14.57
N LEU A 194 8.61 -2.10 -14.60
CA LEU A 194 9.59 -2.70 -15.49
C LEU A 194 10.13 -4.05 -14.99
N ARG A 195 9.87 -4.41 -13.74
CA ARG A 195 10.55 -5.54 -13.06
C ARG A 195 9.69 -6.79 -12.97
N SER A 196 8.94 -7.10 -14.02
CA SER A 196 8.15 -8.33 -14.13
C SER A 196 8.96 -9.63 -13.93
N ASP A 197 10.29 -9.56 -14.04
CA ASP A 197 11.25 -10.65 -13.79
C ASP A 197 11.49 -10.98 -12.32
N GLY A 198 11.09 -10.12 -11.38
CA GLY A 198 11.47 -10.25 -9.98
C GLY A 198 10.44 -10.86 -9.04
N HIS A 199 9.38 -11.44 -9.59
CA HIS A 199 8.35 -12.13 -8.81
C HIS A 199 8.75 -13.59 -8.53
N PRO A 200 8.36 -14.14 -7.37
CA PRO A 200 8.67 -15.52 -7.03
C PRO A 200 7.85 -16.54 -7.83
N SER A 201 6.72 -16.14 -8.43
CA SER A 201 5.84 -17.04 -9.18
C SER A 201 5.48 -18.25 -8.29
N ARG A 202 5.67 -19.48 -8.77
CA ARG A 202 5.46 -20.73 -8.04
C ARG A 202 6.37 -20.94 -6.83
N TYR A 203 7.42 -20.14 -6.68
CA TYR A 203 8.39 -20.26 -5.59
C TYR A 203 8.06 -19.34 -4.40
N GLY A 204 6.88 -18.70 -4.41
CA GLY A 204 6.41 -17.86 -3.29
C GLY A 204 5.92 -18.67 -2.08
N HIS A 205 5.79 -19.97 -2.24
CA HIS A 205 5.27 -20.91 -1.23
C HIS A 205 6.24 -22.07 -1.02
N LEU A 206 6.17 -22.69 0.14
CA LEU A 206 6.96 -23.91 0.38
C LEU A 206 6.42 -25.03 -0.53
N PRO A 207 7.28 -25.91 -1.06
CA PRO A 207 6.84 -26.99 -1.96
C PRO A 207 5.77 -27.93 -1.37
N SER A 208 5.69 -28.01 -0.04
CA SER A 208 4.73 -28.82 0.70
C SER A 208 3.40 -28.12 1.00
N GLU A 209 3.28 -26.82 0.73
CA GLU A 209 2.06 -26.07 1.03
C GLU A 209 0.98 -26.29 -0.02
N ASN A 210 -0.21 -26.71 0.43
CA ASN A 210 -1.39 -26.76 -0.42
C ASN A 210 -2.07 -25.39 -0.45
N VAL A 211 -1.70 -24.57 -1.45
CA VAL A 211 -2.23 -23.21 -1.62
C VAL A 211 -3.10 -23.10 -2.87
N THR A 212 -4.28 -22.48 -2.71
CA THR A 212 -5.24 -22.26 -3.81
C THR A 212 -4.72 -21.24 -4.84
N LEU A 213 -3.88 -20.29 -4.41
CA LEU A 213 -3.25 -19.27 -5.24
C LEU A 213 -1.77 -19.55 -5.32
N TYR A 214 -1.40 -20.46 -6.21
CA TYR A 214 -0.05 -21.01 -6.23
C TYR A 214 0.99 -20.06 -6.83
N ASN A 215 0.61 -19.23 -7.82
CA ASN A 215 1.52 -18.29 -8.46
C ASN A 215 1.47 -16.92 -7.77
N ASP A 216 2.58 -16.52 -7.17
CA ASP A 216 2.72 -15.21 -6.55
C ASP A 216 3.41 -14.23 -7.50
N CYS A 217 2.59 -13.36 -8.09
CA CYS A 217 3.02 -12.28 -8.99
C CYS A 217 2.77 -10.89 -8.39
N VAL A 218 2.69 -10.82 -7.06
CA VAL A 218 2.44 -9.60 -6.27
C VAL A 218 3.63 -9.27 -5.38
N HIS A 219 4.21 -10.27 -4.71
CA HIS A 219 5.40 -10.13 -3.90
C HIS A 219 6.68 -10.29 -4.72
N TRP A 220 7.82 -10.06 -4.09
CA TRP A 220 9.09 -9.94 -4.78
C TRP A 220 10.13 -10.89 -4.18
N CYS A 221 10.99 -11.44 -5.02
CA CYS A 221 12.15 -12.21 -4.58
C CYS A 221 13.10 -11.35 -3.75
N LEU A 222 13.82 -11.98 -2.83
CA LEU A 222 14.93 -11.41 -2.08
C LEU A 222 16.18 -12.31 -2.19
N PRO A 223 17.34 -11.78 -2.60
CA PRO A 223 17.56 -10.44 -3.16
C PRO A 223 16.80 -10.24 -4.48
N GLY A 224 16.50 -9.00 -4.87
CA GLY A 224 15.64 -8.72 -6.02
C GLY A 224 15.31 -7.25 -6.28
N PRO A 225 14.28 -6.94 -7.08
CA PRO A 225 13.94 -5.55 -7.44
C PRO A 225 13.68 -4.61 -6.28
N ILE A 226 13.24 -5.16 -5.14
CA ILE A 226 12.95 -4.37 -3.94
C ILE A 226 14.20 -3.86 -3.24
N ASP A 227 15.39 -4.37 -3.58
CA ASP A 227 16.66 -3.80 -3.14
C ASP A 227 16.84 -2.38 -3.69
N THR A 228 16.34 -2.10 -4.90
CA THR A 228 16.32 -0.75 -5.48
C THR A 228 15.46 0.22 -4.66
N TRP A 229 14.43 -0.25 -3.94
CA TRP A 229 13.70 0.61 -3.00
C TRP A 229 14.61 1.08 -1.86
N ASN A 230 15.48 0.21 -1.36
CA ASN A 230 16.42 0.56 -0.30
C ASN A 230 17.45 1.58 -0.80
N ASP A 231 17.94 1.43 -2.04
CA ASP A 231 18.85 2.40 -2.67
C ASP A 231 18.21 3.78 -2.79
N PHE A 232 16.99 3.84 -3.33
CA PHE A 232 16.23 5.09 -3.44
C PHE A 232 15.97 5.71 -2.07
N LEU A 233 15.52 4.91 -1.10
CA LEU A 233 15.25 5.38 0.25
C LEU A 233 16.52 5.93 0.90
N LEU A 234 17.67 5.27 0.76
CA LEU A 234 18.93 5.74 1.31
C LEU A 234 19.32 7.11 0.76
N GLU A 235 19.21 7.31 -0.56
CA GLU A 235 19.48 8.62 -1.18
C GLU A 235 18.47 9.68 -0.75
N MET A 236 17.19 9.33 -0.65
CA MET A 236 16.16 10.24 -0.14
C MET A 236 16.45 10.64 1.31
N LEU A 237 16.84 9.72 2.19
CA LEU A 237 17.20 10.01 3.57
C LEU A 237 18.41 10.95 3.66
N LYS A 238 19.41 10.80 2.79
CA LYS A 238 20.55 11.74 2.70
C LYS A 238 20.09 13.15 2.30
N ILE A 239 19.24 13.27 1.28
CA ILE A 239 18.68 14.56 0.83
C ILE A 239 17.84 15.22 1.93
N GLU A 240 17.10 14.42 2.69
CA GLU A 240 16.27 14.90 3.79
C GLU A 240 17.10 15.35 5.00
N ARG A 241 18.21 14.67 5.32
CA ARG A 241 19.14 15.09 6.39
C ARG A 241 19.88 16.39 6.08
N VAL A 242 20.27 16.64 4.82
CA VAL A 242 21.02 17.84 4.41
C VAL A 242 20.19 19.14 4.52
N LYS A 243 18.87 19.03 4.77
CA LYS A 243 17.95 20.18 4.88
C LYS A 243 17.69 20.65 6.31
N PHE A 244 18.38 20.07 7.30
CA PHE A 244 18.42 20.49 8.71
C PHE A 244 19.80 21.03 9.04
#